data_AF-A0A0R2GSD9-F1
#
_entry.id   AF-A0A0R2GSD9-F1
#
_cell.length_a   1.000
_cell.length_b   1.000
_cell.length_c   1.000
_cell.angle_alpha   90.00
_cell.angle_beta   90.00
_cell.angle_gamma   90.00
#
_symmetry.space_group_name_H-M   'P 1'
#
loop_
_entity.id
_entity.type
_entity.pdbx_description
1 polymer ?
#
loop_
_entity_poly.entity_id
_entity_poly.type
_entity_poly.pdbx_seq_one_letter_code
_entity_poly.pdbx_strand_id
1 'polypeptide(L)'
;MKIKSTYQGPQIPAQTKVRRQHAERFVFNFSFLTQDKKYNLDARSKTINHKVRVKMLERIWQLSQNDIVEVMAYPREQGFEKIPAADVRLSVHPEFKNSHRDEECDTDYWVFRLSQLGRVISKRNDNILYIMSIDASFDQYDHG
;
A
#
# COMPACT_ATOMS: atom_id res chain seq x y z
N MET A 1 12.10 40.34 56.90
CA MET A 1 12.00 38.86 57.08
C MET A 1 12.13 38.21 55.71
N LYS A 2 13.19 37.46 55.41
CA LYS A 2 13.34 36.76 54.11
C LYS A 2 12.83 35.33 54.25
N ILE A 3 11.73 35.00 53.57
CA ILE A 3 11.19 33.64 53.54
C ILE A 3 12.02 32.84 52.54
N LYS A 4 12.73 31.83 53.01
CA LYS A 4 13.42 30.86 52.13
C LYS A 4 12.42 29.77 51.76
N SER A 5 12.02 29.74 50.49
CA SER A 5 11.22 28.63 49.94
C SER A 5 12.06 27.36 49.90
N THR A 6 11.55 26.29 50.54
CA THR A 6 12.12 24.93 50.55
C THR A 6 11.52 24.03 49.48
N TYR A 7 10.70 24.56 48.58
CA TYR A 7 10.05 23.75 47.56
C TYR A 7 11.07 23.25 46.52
N GLN A 8 11.37 21.96 46.57
CA GLN A 8 12.03 21.23 45.49
C GLN A 8 10.94 20.59 44.63
N GLY A 9 10.73 21.13 43.42
CA GLY A 9 9.79 20.58 42.46
C GLY A 9 10.17 19.15 42.04
N PRO A 10 9.23 18.39 41.45
CA PRO A 10 9.48 17.02 41.03
C PRO A 10 10.65 16.96 40.03
N GLN A 11 11.62 16.07 40.30
CA GLN A 11 12.74 15.84 39.40
C GLN A 11 12.28 14.96 38.23
N ILE A 12 12.10 15.59 37.07
CA ILE A 12 11.84 14.86 35.83
C ILE A 12 13.19 14.27 35.37
N PRO A 13 13.32 12.94 35.23
CA PRO A 13 14.55 12.33 34.76
C PRO A 13 14.91 12.87 33.37
N ALA A 14 16.16 13.32 33.21
CA ALA A 14 16.61 14.07 32.04
C ALA A 14 16.51 13.31 30.71
N GLN A 15 16.46 11.96 30.74
CA GLN A 15 16.38 11.14 29.53
C GLN A 15 15.59 9.85 29.77
N THR A 16 14.33 9.85 29.37
CA THR A 16 13.58 8.61 29.16
C THR A 16 14.11 7.97 27.87
N LYS A 17 14.66 6.76 27.95
CA LYS A 17 15.04 5.99 26.75
C LYS A 17 13.76 5.56 26.02
N VAL A 18 13.31 6.37 25.07
CA VAL A 18 12.25 5.98 24.14
C VAL A 18 12.80 4.86 23.27
N ARG A 19 12.26 3.64 23.41
CA ARG A 19 12.56 2.55 22.49
C ARG A 19 12.04 2.97 21.12
N ARG A 20 12.92 3.10 20.12
CA ARG A 20 12.49 3.24 18.74
C ARG A 20 11.75 1.96 18.36
N GLN A 21 10.49 2.09 17.97
CA GLN A 21 9.73 0.98 17.40
C GLN A 21 10.40 0.55 16.08
N HIS A 22 10.32 -0.74 15.75
CA HIS A 22 10.79 -1.22 14.46
C HIS A 22 9.94 -0.58 13.36
N ALA A 23 10.58 -0.20 12.26
CA ALA A 23 9.87 0.32 11.10
C ALA A 23 8.94 -0.75 10.53
N GLU A 24 7.65 -0.45 10.44
CA GLU A 24 6.67 -1.31 9.79
C GLU A 24 6.74 -1.07 8.30
N ARG A 25 6.78 -2.15 7.51
CA ARG A 25 6.95 -2.09 6.05
C ARG A 25 5.81 -2.81 5.35
N PHE A 26 5.52 -2.38 4.12
CA PHE A 26 4.51 -3.01 3.30
C PHE A 26 4.90 -4.45 2.91
N VAL A 27 3.93 -5.34 3.00
CA VAL A 27 3.98 -6.71 2.49
C VAL A 27 3.06 -6.81 1.28
N PHE A 28 3.55 -7.36 0.18
CA PHE A 28 2.80 -7.47 -1.07
C PHE A 28 2.34 -8.92 -1.28
N ASN A 29 1.04 -9.15 -1.25
CA ASN A 29 0.43 -10.47 -1.37
C ASN A 29 -0.27 -10.64 -2.73
N PHE A 30 0.14 -11.66 -3.50
CA PHE A 30 -0.36 -11.91 -4.85
C PHE A 30 -1.39 -13.04 -4.96
N SER A 31 -1.82 -13.62 -3.83
CA SER A 31 -2.67 -14.82 -3.81
C SER A 31 -4.05 -14.61 -4.42
N PHE A 32 -4.48 -13.34 -4.57
CA PHE A 32 -5.85 -12.97 -4.98
C PHE A 32 -5.88 -12.09 -6.23
N LEU A 33 -4.86 -12.22 -7.09
CA LEU A 33 -4.90 -11.62 -8.42
C LEU A 33 -6.15 -12.08 -9.17
N THR A 34 -6.75 -11.15 -9.92
CA THR A 34 -7.93 -11.43 -10.74
C THR A 34 -7.68 -12.57 -11.73
N GLN A 35 -8.74 -13.32 -12.02
CA GLN A 35 -8.70 -14.40 -13.00
C GLN A 35 -8.71 -13.88 -14.45
N ASP A 36 -8.99 -12.59 -14.65
CA ASP A 36 -8.90 -11.96 -15.97
C ASP A 36 -7.44 -11.86 -16.44
N LYS A 37 -7.13 -12.58 -17.52
CA LYS A 37 -5.80 -12.65 -18.14
C LYS A 37 -5.27 -11.30 -18.62
N LYS A 38 -6.16 -10.33 -18.85
CA LYS A 38 -5.78 -8.98 -19.25
C LYS A 38 -5.10 -8.21 -18.11
N TYR A 39 -5.43 -8.53 -16.86
CA TYR A 39 -4.99 -7.75 -15.69
C TYR A 39 -4.21 -8.59 -14.66
N ASN A 40 -3.67 -9.74 -15.06
CA ASN A 40 -2.92 -10.63 -14.18
C ASN A 40 -1.57 -11.05 -14.77
N LEU A 41 -0.85 -11.90 -14.04
CA LEU A 41 0.50 -12.37 -14.40
C LEU A 41 0.52 -13.60 -15.31
N ASP A 42 -0.60 -13.98 -15.96
CA ASP A 42 -0.64 -15.10 -16.91
C ASP A 42 0.41 -14.88 -18.02
N ALA A 43 1.22 -15.90 -18.31
CA ALA A 43 2.26 -15.84 -19.33
C ALA A 43 1.73 -15.53 -20.74
N ARG A 44 0.44 -15.77 -20.99
CA ARG A 44 -0.26 -15.50 -22.25
C ARG A 44 -0.86 -14.09 -22.32
N SER A 45 -0.74 -13.30 -21.25
CA SER A 45 -1.22 -11.92 -21.23
C SER A 45 -0.47 -11.08 -22.27
N LYS A 46 -1.22 -10.43 -23.17
CA LYS A 46 -0.67 -9.52 -24.19
C LYS A 46 -0.43 -8.11 -23.63
N THR A 47 -1.17 -7.73 -22.60
CA THR A 47 -1.10 -6.43 -21.93
C THR A 47 0.04 -6.40 -20.90
N ILE A 48 0.18 -7.47 -20.10
CA ILE A 48 1.20 -7.54 -19.04
C ILE A 48 2.50 -8.15 -19.57
N ASN A 49 3.16 -7.38 -20.43
CA ASN A 49 4.43 -7.76 -21.06
C ASN A 49 5.63 -7.68 -20.09
N HIS A 50 6.80 -8.10 -20.56
CA HIS A 50 8.05 -8.11 -19.77
C HIS A 50 8.38 -6.76 -19.13
N LYS A 51 8.19 -5.65 -19.87
CA LYS A 51 8.50 -4.29 -19.39
C LYS A 51 7.60 -3.90 -18.21
N VAL A 52 6.30 -4.23 -18.27
CA VAL A 52 5.36 -4.00 -17.18
C VAL A 52 5.74 -4.81 -15.94
N ARG A 53 6.12 -6.09 -16.12
CA ARG A 53 6.51 -6.99 -15.02
C ARG A 53 7.76 -6.51 -14.30
N VAL A 54 8.81 -6.16 -15.04
CA VAL A 54 10.04 -5.59 -14.47
C VAL A 54 9.71 -4.30 -13.72
N LYS A 55 8.91 -3.42 -14.31
CA LYS A 55 8.55 -2.16 -13.65
C LYS A 55 7.76 -2.38 -12.36
N MET A 56 6.84 -3.34 -12.35
CA MET A 56 6.10 -3.73 -11.15
C MET A 56 7.04 -4.21 -10.06
N LEU A 57 7.99 -5.09 -10.39
CA LEU A 57 8.96 -5.60 -9.42
C LEU A 57 9.84 -4.47 -8.86
N GLU A 58 10.31 -3.55 -9.71
CA GLU A 58 11.04 -2.35 -9.27
C GLU A 58 10.22 -1.51 -8.28
N ARG A 59 8.94 -1.29 -8.57
CA ARG A 59 8.07 -0.48 -7.70
C ARG A 59 7.80 -1.16 -6.36
N ILE A 60 7.58 -2.46 -6.36
CA ILE A 60 7.41 -3.25 -5.13
C ILE A 60 8.70 -3.22 -4.30
N TRP A 61 9.85 -3.40 -4.94
CA TRP A 61 11.13 -3.28 -4.27
C TRP A 61 11.28 -1.91 -3.62
N GLN A 62 11.03 -0.80 -4.35
CA GLN A 62 11.10 0.56 -3.82
C GLN A 62 10.17 0.78 -2.62
N LEU A 63 8.90 0.43 -2.76
CA LEU A 63 7.88 0.66 -1.73
C LEU A 63 8.09 -0.23 -0.49
N SER A 64 8.75 -1.38 -0.64
CA SER A 64 9.04 -2.29 0.48
C SER A 64 10.29 -1.92 1.28
N GLN A 65 11.12 -0.97 0.84
CA GLN A 65 12.33 -0.59 1.60
C GLN A 65 12.03 0.33 2.79
N ASN A 66 11.04 1.20 2.63
CA ASN A 66 10.79 2.32 3.55
C ASN A 66 9.65 2.01 4.53
N ASP A 67 9.60 2.79 5.60
CA ASP A 67 8.53 2.70 6.60
C ASP A 67 7.18 3.09 5.97
N ILE A 68 6.10 2.43 6.39
CA ILE A 68 4.75 2.67 5.87
C ILE A 68 4.37 4.14 6.00
N VAL A 69 4.68 4.81 7.11
CA VAL A 69 4.35 6.22 7.32
C VAL A 69 5.02 7.09 6.27
N GLU A 70 6.28 6.79 5.94
CA GLU A 70 7.03 7.51 4.93
C GLU A 70 6.44 7.29 3.53
N VAL A 71 6.17 6.02 3.17
CA VAL A 71 5.62 5.66 1.86
C VAL A 71 4.23 6.27 1.65
N MET A 72 3.41 6.32 2.69
CA MET A 72 2.07 6.91 2.65
C MET A 72 2.09 8.43 2.55
N ALA A 73 3.20 9.08 2.92
CA ALA A 73 3.40 10.52 2.77
C ALA A 73 3.91 10.92 1.38
N TYR A 74 4.32 9.97 0.55
CA TYR A 74 4.78 10.26 -0.80
C TYR A 74 3.66 10.79 -1.70
N PRO A 75 3.99 11.65 -2.69
CA PRO A 75 3.03 12.00 -3.73
C PRO A 75 2.61 10.76 -4.51
N ARG A 76 1.39 10.75 -5.06
CA ARG A 76 0.79 9.60 -5.75
C ARG A 76 1.64 8.99 -6.88
N GLU A 77 2.51 9.78 -7.51
CA GLU A 77 3.44 9.33 -8.54
C GLU A 77 4.52 8.39 -7.98
N GLN A 78 4.87 8.54 -6.70
CA GLN A 78 5.93 7.80 -6.00
C GLN A 78 5.40 6.87 -4.91
N GLY A 79 4.25 7.18 -4.31
CA GLY A 79 3.57 6.38 -3.30
C GLY A 79 2.31 5.72 -3.84
N PHE A 80 1.21 5.93 -3.11
CA PHE A 80 -0.10 5.38 -3.42
C PHE A 80 -1.14 6.46 -3.70
N GLU A 81 -2.14 6.11 -4.50
CA GLU A 81 -3.39 6.85 -4.65
C GLU A 81 -4.55 6.00 -4.14
N LYS A 82 -5.51 6.65 -3.47
CA LYS A 82 -6.73 6.01 -2.97
C LYS A 82 -7.86 6.26 -3.97
N ILE A 83 -8.50 5.20 -4.43
CA ILE A 83 -9.57 5.25 -5.44
C ILE A 83 -10.85 4.66 -4.84
N PRO A 84 -11.99 5.36 -4.87
CA PRO A 84 -13.27 4.84 -4.40
C PRO A 84 -13.61 3.51 -5.06
N ALA A 85 -14.11 2.54 -4.29
CA ALA A 85 -14.43 1.21 -4.83
C ALA A 85 -15.47 1.25 -5.96
N ALA A 86 -16.38 2.23 -5.94
CA ALA A 86 -17.41 2.42 -6.97
C ALA A 86 -16.83 2.81 -8.35
N ASP A 87 -15.63 3.40 -8.38
CA ASP A 87 -15.00 3.90 -9.61
C ASP A 87 -14.15 2.83 -10.31
N VAL A 88 -13.93 1.69 -9.65
CA VAL A 88 -13.05 0.63 -10.14
C VAL A 88 -13.84 -0.54 -10.74
N ARG A 89 -13.59 -0.79 -12.02
CA ARG A 89 -14.07 -1.94 -12.79
C ARG A 89 -13.09 -3.10 -12.65
N LEU A 90 -13.30 -3.90 -11.61
CA LEU A 90 -12.45 -5.05 -11.27
C LEU A 90 -13.28 -6.27 -10.91
N SER A 91 -12.94 -7.42 -11.49
CA SER A 91 -13.42 -8.72 -11.03
C SER A 91 -12.50 -9.26 -9.93
N VAL A 92 -12.96 -9.18 -8.67
CA VAL A 92 -12.21 -9.64 -7.49
C VAL A 92 -12.15 -11.17 -7.46
N HIS A 93 -11.00 -11.75 -7.11
CA HIS A 93 -10.84 -13.20 -7.00
C HIS A 93 -11.84 -13.78 -5.97
N PRO A 94 -12.64 -14.82 -6.29
CA PRO A 94 -13.69 -15.31 -5.40
C PRO A 94 -13.19 -15.73 -4.02
N GLU A 95 -12.00 -16.35 -3.95
CA GLU A 95 -11.40 -16.78 -2.69
C GLU A 95 -11.14 -15.61 -1.71
N PHE A 96 -10.90 -14.40 -2.23
CA PHE A 96 -10.69 -13.22 -1.38
C PHE A 96 -11.93 -12.91 -0.55
N LYS A 97 -13.12 -13.00 -1.17
CA LYS A 97 -14.41 -12.82 -0.50
C LYS A 97 -14.80 -14.02 0.34
N ASN A 98 -14.62 -15.23 -0.18
CA ASN A 98 -14.98 -16.46 0.53
C ASN A 98 -14.14 -16.68 1.80
N SER A 99 -13.00 -16.00 1.92
CA SER A 99 -12.15 -16.02 3.10
C SER A 99 -12.39 -14.84 4.04
N HIS A 100 -13.39 -13.99 3.77
CA HIS A 100 -13.74 -12.79 4.55
C HIS A 100 -12.64 -11.72 4.63
N ARG A 101 -11.61 -11.79 3.77
CA ARG A 101 -10.52 -10.80 3.77
C ARG A 101 -10.95 -9.44 3.27
N ASP A 102 -11.99 -9.38 2.45
CA ASP A 102 -12.58 -8.12 2.01
C ASP A 102 -13.23 -7.34 3.14
N GLU A 103 -13.74 -8.02 4.17
CA GLU A 103 -14.32 -7.42 5.38
C GLU A 103 -13.25 -6.81 6.30
N GLU A 104 -12.03 -7.36 6.28
CA GLU A 104 -10.88 -6.88 7.06
C GLU A 104 -10.11 -5.74 6.38
N CYS A 105 -10.34 -5.51 5.08
CA CYS A 105 -9.62 -4.51 4.30
C CYS A 105 -10.30 -3.13 4.33
N ASP A 106 -9.53 -2.11 3.98
CA ASP A 106 -10.07 -0.79 3.66
C ASP A 106 -11.18 -0.87 2.59
N THR A 107 -12.20 -0.02 2.74
CA THR A 107 -13.36 0.04 1.83
C THR A 107 -12.99 0.35 0.38
N ASP A 108 -11.99 1.19 0.17
CA ASP A 108 -11.55 1.67 -1.14
C ASP A 108 -10.36 0.85 -1.68
N TYR A 109 -9.88 1.18 -2.87
CA TYR A 109 -8.67 0.59 -3.43
C TYR A 109 -7.45 1.50 -3.23
N TRP A 110 -6.30 0.87 -3.04
CA TRP A 110 -5.00 1.51 -3.05
C TRP A 110 -4.29 1.17 -4.35
N VAL A 111 -3.78 2.18 -5.03
CA VAL A 111 -3.14 2.03 -6.32
C VAL A 111 -1.75 2.60 -6.29
N PHE A 112 -0.78 1.90 -6.87
CA PHE A 112 0.53 2.48 -7.15
C PHE A 112 0.83 2.43 -8.65
N ARG A 113 1.49 3.48 -9.13
CA ARG A 113 1.76 3.67 -10.55
C ARG A 113 3.02 2.93 -11.00
N LEU A 114 2.99 2.39 -12.21
CA LEU A 114 4.11 1.80 -12.93
C LEU A 114 4.68 2.81 -13.94
N SER A 115 4.85 4.07 -13.52
CA SER A 115 5.10 5.20 -14.44
C SER A 115 3.97 5.29 -15.49
N GLN A 116 4.30 5.43 -16.77
CA GLN A 116 3.35 5.46 -17.89
C GLN A 116 2.98 4.07 -18.42
N LEU A 117 3.42 2.99 -17.77
CA LEU A 117 3.21 1.62 -18.26
C LEU A 117 1.96 0.94 -17.71
N GLY A 118 1.40 1.47 -16.63
CA GLY A 118 0.22 0.90 -16.00
C GLY A 118 0.12 1.28 -14.54
N ARG A 119 -0.81 0.63 -13.86
CA ARG A 119 -1.13 0.83 -12.44
C ARG A 119 -1.39 -0.53 -11.79
N VAL A 120 -1.11 -0.66 -10.51
CA VAL A 120 -1.42 -1.87 -9.75
C VAL A 120 -2.48 -1.55 -8.73
N ILE A 121 -3.60 -2.26 -8.77
CA ILE A 121 -4.76 -2.05 -7.90
C ILE A 121 -4.70 -3.09 -6.77
N SER A 122 -4.89 -2.62 -5.54
CA SER A 122 -4.76 -3.44 -4.34
C SER A 122 -5.81 -3.10 -3.28
N LYS A 123 -6.07 -4.07 -2.41
CA LYS A 123 -6.76 -3.88 -1.14
C LYS A 123 -5.73 -3.88 -0.01
N ARG A 124 -5.94 -3.04 1.00
CA ARG A 124 -5.02 -2.90 2.14
C ARG A 124 -5.69 -3.41 3.41
N ASN A 125 -4.97 -4.22 4.18
CA ASN A 125 -5.25 -4.57 5.57
C ASN A 125 -3.96 -4.30 6.35
N ASP A 126 -3.96 -3.28 7.21
CA ASP A 126 -2.77 -2.76 7.88
C ASP A 126 -1.58 -2.54 6.94
N ASN A 127 -0.51 -3.35 7.10
CA ASN A 127 0.69 -3.30 6.27
C ASN A 127 0.66 -4.26 5.07
N ILE A 128 -0.41 -5.03 4.89
CA ILE A 128 -0.55 -5.99 3.80
C ILE A 128 -1.32 -5.35 2.64
N LEU A 129 -0.69 -5.34 1.47
CA LEU A 129 -1.32 -4.99 0.20
C LEU A 129 -1.60 -6.27 -0.58
N TYR A 130 -2.88 -6.63 -0.64
CA TYR A 130 -3.35 -7.70 -1.50
C TYR A 130 -3.50 -7.16 -2.93
N ILE A 131 -2.66 -7.66 -3.84
CA ILE A 131 -2.65 -7.27 -5.23
C ILE A 131 -3.83 -7.92 -5.94
N MET A 132 -4.75 -7.08 -6.42
CA MET A 132 -5.99 -7.50 -7.05
C MET A 132 -5.87 -7.53 -8.57
N SER A 133 -5.20 -6.53 -9.16
CA SER A 133 -5.00 -6.46 -10.60
C SER A 133 -3.83 -5.57 -11.01
N ILE A 134 -3.37 -5.77 -12.24
CA ILE A 134 -2.35 -4.98 -12.91
C ILE A 134 -2.99 -4.39 -14.16
N ASP A 135 -3.28 -3.09 -14.13
CA ASP A 135 -3.90 -2.37 -15.24
C ASP A 135 -2.83 -1.70 -16.12
N ALA A 136 -2.45 -2.37 -17.20
CA ALA A 136 -1.56 -1.80 -18.23
C ALA A 136 -2.33 -1.19 -19.41
N SER A 137 -3.66 -1.33 -19.44
CA SER A 137 -4.52 -0.78 -20.50
C SER A 137 -5.19 0.54 -20.12
N PHE A 138 -5.10 0.94 -18.85
CA PHE A 138 -5.63 2.19 -18.33
C PHE A 138 -7.15 2.29 -18.51
N ASP A 139 -7.86 1.21 -18.21
CA ASP A 139 -9.31 1.12 -18.40
C ASP A 139 -10.07 0.48 -17.22
N GLN A 140 -9.39 0.21 -16.11
CA GLN A 140 -10.07 -0.27 -14.90
C GLN A 140 -10.69 0.86 -14.07
N TYR A 141 -10.26 2.12 -14.21
CA TYR A 141 -10.91 3.27 -13.56
C TYR A 141 -10.53 4.57 -14.29
N ASP A 142 -11.16 5.70 -13.95
CA ASP A 142 -10.81 6.99 -14.55
C ASP A 142 -9.50 7.53 -13.97
N HIS A 143 -8.63 8.03 -14.83
CA HIS A 143 -7.23 8.24 -14.57
C HIS A 143 -6.83 9.70 -14.44
N GLY A 144 -7.77 10.62 -14.74
CA GLY A 144 -7.55 12.07 -14.79
C GLY A 144 -6.83 12.50 -16.05
#